data_AF-X1SP57-F1
#
_entry.id   AF-X1SP57-F1
#
_cell.length_a   1.000
_cell.length_b   1.000
_cell.length_c   1.000
_cell.angle_alpha   90.00
_cell.angle_beta   90.00
_cell.angle_gamma   90.00
#
_symmetry.space_group_name_H-M   'P 1'
#
loop_
_entity.id
_entity.type
_entity.pdbx_description
1 polymer ?
#
loop_
_entity_poly.entity_id
_entity_poly.type
_entity_poly.pdbx_seq_one_letter_code
_entity_poly.pdbx_strand_id
1 'polypeptide(L)'
;VEIAPLADRYDILDLCLRVAQADGVAAVEELALLKNLASWLEVDTNRFREMMGKILPAGMHEVKDVEVILGVTSDMSKDKTRKHLNKEYSKWNARVTNTDSEIQTQADDMLKFIAETRSEYVE
;
A
#
# COMPACT_ATOMS: atom_id res chain seq x y z
N VAL A 1 -0.28 1.81 30.14
CA VAL A 1 -0.51 0.47 29.55
C VAL A 1 0.76 0.12 28.81
N GLU A 2 1.46 -0.92 29.23
CA GLU A 2 2.64 -1.39 28.50
C GLU A 2 2.14 -2.15 27.28
N ILE A 3 2.23 -1.53 26.11
CA ILE A 3 1.89 -2.18 24.85
C ILE A 3 3.04 -3.15 24.54
N ALA A 4 2.70 -4.35 24.05
CA ALA A 4 3.63 -5.45 23.76
C ALA A 4 4.97 -4.99 23.13
N PRO A 5 6.08 -5.70 23.31
CA PRO A 5 7.35 -5.42 22.63
C PRO A 5 7.18 -5.14 21.13
N LEU A 6 7.97 -4.22 20.57
CA LEU A 6 7.82 -3.79 19.18
C LEU A 6 7.83 -4.94 18.16
N ALA A 7 8.61 -5.99 18.41
CA ALA A 7 8.63 -7.20 17.60
C ALA A 7 7.25 -7.89 17.58
N ASP A 8 6.66 -8.10 18.75
CA ASP A 8 5.34 -8.72 18.89
C ASP A 8 4.24 -7.89 18.21
N ARG A 9 4.36 -6.55 18.22
CA ARG A 9 3.42 -5.67 17.49
C ARG A 9 3.47 -5.90 15.99
N TYR A 10 4.67 -6.12 15.44
CA TYR A 10 4.84 -6.46 14.03
C TYR A 10 4.32 -7.86 13.73
N ASP A 11 4.55 -8.83 14.61
CA ASP A 11 4.07 -10.20 14.40
C ASP A 11 2.53 -10.25 14.41
N ILE A 12 1.88 -9.48 15.28
CA ILE A 12 0.41 -9.34 15.30
C ILE A 12 -0.08 -8.77 13.95
N LEU A 13 0.53 -7.69 13.47
CA LEU A 13 0.13 -7.09 12.18
C LEU A 13 0.42 -8.01 10.99
N ASP A 14 1.55 -8.72 10.98
CA ASP A 14 1.90 -9.68 9.94
C ASP A 14 0.86 -10.80 9.85
N LEU A 15 0.44 -11.33 11.01
CA LEU A 15 -0.61 -12.34 11.06
C LEU A 15 -1.93 -11.81 10.52
N CYS A 16 -2.38 -10.63 10.95
CA CYS A 16 -3.63 -10.03 10.48
C CYS A 16 -3.61 -9.76 8.96
N LEU A 17 -2.47 -9.29 8.43
CA LEU A 17 -2.31 -9.07 7.00
C LEU A 17 -2.34 -10.37 6.20
N ARG A 18 -1.78 -11.47 6.72
CA ARG A 18 -1.86 -12.79 6.08
C ARG A 18 -3.25 -13.39 6.12
N VAL A 19 -4.03 -13.11 7.15
CA VAL A 19 -5.44 -13.52 7.21
C VAL A 19 -6.23 -12.80 6.11
N ALA A 20 -6.08 -11.49 5.99
CA ALA A 20 -6.69 -10.73 4.90
C ALA A 20 -6.21 -11.21 3.51
N GLN A 21 -4.95 -11.63 3.40
CA GLN A 21 -4.42 -12.23 2.17
C GLN A 21 -5.11 -13.56 1.82
N ALA A 22 -5.42 -14.38 2.82
CA ALA A 22 -6.01 -15.71 2.64
C ALA A 22 -7.44 -15.65 2.08
N ASP A 23 -8.17 -14.58 2.38
CA ASP A 23 -9.51 -14.34 1.83
C ASP A 23 -9.49 -13.92 0.35
N GLY A 24 -8.29 -13.63 -0.19
CA GLY A 24 -8.05 -13.40 -1.62
C GLY A 24 -8.52 -12.03 -2.13
N VAL A 25 -9.23 -11.26 -1.30
CA VAL A 25 -9.65 -9.89 -1.54
C VAL A 25 -9.48 -9.12 -0.23
N ALA A 26 -8.73 -8.02 -0.26
CA ALA A 26 -8.60 -7.09 0.85
C ALA A 26 -9.65 -5.97 0.70
N ALA A 27 -10.73 -6.08 1.47
CA ALA A 27 -11.82 -5.10 1.47
C ALA A 27 -11.38 -3.75 2.08
N VAL A 28 -12.06 -2.66 1.72
CA VAL A 28 -11.74 -1.31 2.24
C VAL A 28 -11.93 -1.24 3.75
N GLU A 29 -12.97 -1.89 4.27
CA GLU A 29 -13.28 -1.96 5.69
C GLU A 29 -12.20 -2.72 6.47
N GLU A 30 -11.67 -3.80 5.90
CA GLU A 30 -10.57 -4.55 6.51
C GLU A 30 -9.27 -3.75 6.53
N LEU A 31 -8.95 -3.05 5.44
CA LEU A 31 -7.78 -2.19 5.36
C LEU A 31 -7.87 -1.02 6.35
N ALA A 32 -9.06 -0.45 6.52
CA ALA A 32 -9.32 0.57 7.55
C ALA A 32 -9.14 0.00 8.96
N LEU A 33 -9.63 -1.21 9.22
CA LEU A 33 -9.46 -1.90 10.51
C LEU A 33 -7.99 -2.19 10.81
N LEU A 34 -7.22 -2.66 9.82
CA LEU A 34 -5.77 -2.90 9.93
C LEU A 34 -4.99 -1.61 10.17
N LYS A 35 -5.36 -0.51 9.50
CA LYS A 35 -4.76 0.82 9.71
C LYS A 35 -5.02 1.32 11.13
N ASN A 36 -6.24 1.15 11.64
CA ASN A 36 -6.60 1.50 13.01
C ASN A 36 -5.83 0.63 14.02
N LEU A 37 -5.71 -0.67 13.77
CA LEU A 37 -4.94 -1.59 14.61
C LEU A 37 -3.46 -1.20 14.65
N ALA A 38 -2.86 -0.84 13.51
CA ALA A 38 -1.48 -0.35 13.45
C ALA A 38 -1.29 0.93 14.28
N SER A 39 -2.26 1.85 14.22
CA SER A 39 -2.24 3.06 15.06
C SER A 39 -2.35 2.74 16.55
N TRP A 40 -3.18 1.77 16.92
CA TRP A 40 -3.33 1.33 18.32
C TRP A 40 -2.08 0.64 18.85
N LEU A 41 -1.38 -0.09 17.98
CA LEU A 41 -0.09 -0.71 18.28
C LEU A 41 1.09 0.28 18.18
N GLU A 42 0.83 1.57 17.91
CA GLU A 42 1.85 2.60 17.72
C GLU A 42 2.91 2.20 16.68
N VAL A 43 2.49 1.48 15.64
CA VAL A 43 3.36 1.11 14.53
C VAL A 43 3.44 2.27 13.54
N ASP A 44 4.66 2.62 13.16
CA ASP A 44 4.90 3.69 12.19
C ASP A 44 4.13 3.43 10.88
N THR A 45 3.48 4.48 10.36
CA THR A 45 2.64 4.38 9.16
C THR A 45 3.42 3.95 7.92
N ASN A 46 4.69 4.34 7.79
CA ASN A 46 5.52 3.87 6.68
C ASN A 46 5.84 2.39 6.85
N ARG A 47 6.13 1.96 8.07
CA ARG A 47 6.37 0.54 8.37
C ARG A 47 5.15 -0.33 8.07
N PHE A 48 3.96 0.11 8.47
CA PHE A 48 2.71 -0.55 8.13
C PHE A 48 2.50 -0.65 6.61
N ARG A 49 2.77 0.44 5.86
CA ARG A 49 2.66 0.45 4.40
C ARG A 49 3.66 -0.51 3.73
N GLU A 50 4.89 -0.62 4.25
CA GLU A 50 5.87 -1.60 3.78
C GLU A 50 5.38 -3.04 3.98
N MET A 51 4.81 -3.34 5.16
CA MET A 51 4.27 -4.67 5.46
C MET A 51 3.08 -5.00 4.56
N MET A 52 2.14 -4.06 4.39
CA MET A 52 1.02 -4.21 3.46
C MET A 52 1.51 -4.51 2.04
N GLY A 53 2.41 -3.68 1.49
CA GLY A 53 2.87 -3.86 0.11
C GLY A 53 3.66 -5.16 -0.12
N LYS A 54 4.15 -5.81 0.95
CA LYS A 54 4.80 -7.11 0.90
C LYS A 54 3.80 -8.28 0.96
N ILE A 55 2.69 -8.13 1.68
CA ILE A 55 1.76 -9.22 2.01
C ILE A 55 0.48 -9.16 1.15
N LEU A 56 0.01 -7.97 0.81
CA LEU A 56 -1.18 -7.71 0.01
C LEU A 56 -0.77 -7.12 -1.35
N PRO A 57 -0.76 -7.91 -2.43
CA PRO A 57 -0.48 -7.42 -3.77
C PRO A 57 -1.55 -6.41 -4.23
N ALA A 58 -1.17 -5.48 -5.11
CA ALA A 58 -2.04 -4.40 -5.57
C ALA A 58 -3.36 -4.89 -6.21
N GLY A 59 -3.34 -6.07 -6.84
CA GLY A 59 -4.52 -6.69 -7.44
C GLY A 59 -5.49 -7.36 -6.45
N MET A 60 -5.13 -7.44 -5.17
CA MET A 60 -5.96 -8.03 -4.12
C MET A 60 -6.90 -7.01 -3.48
N HIS A 61 -6.68 -5.71 -3.68
CA HIS A 61 -7.55 -4.67 -3.12
C HIS A 61 -8.89 -4.62 -3.85
N GLU A 62 -9.99 -4.74 -3.11
CA GLU A 62 -11.36 -4.73 -3.66
C GLU A 62 -11.67 -3.42 -4.39
N VAL A 63 -11.20 -2.31 -3.81
CA VAL A 63 -11.24 -1.00 -4.44
C VAL A 63 -9.81 -0.59 -4.70
N LYS A 64 -9.53 -0.19 -5.94
CA LYS A 64 -8.29 0.50 -6.29
C LYS A 64 -8.31 1.91 -5.69
N ASP A 65 -8.23 1.99 -4.38
CA ASP A 65 -8.23 3.25 -3.66
C ASP A 65 -6.83 3.88 -3.78
N VAL A 66 -6.78 5.02 -4.45
CA VAL A 66 -5.55 5.78 -4.70
C VAL A 66 -4.87 6.17 -3.39
N GLU A 67 -5.63 6.51 -2.35
CA GLU A 67 -5.08 6.85 -1.04
C GLU A 67 -4.43 5.63 -0.38
N VAL A 68 -5.06 4.46 -0.50
CA VAL A 68 -4.57 3.22 0.11
C VAL A 68 -3.35 2.67 -0.63
N ILE A 69 -3.40 2.65 -1.97
CA ILE A 69 -2.40 2.01 -2.81
C ILE A 69 -1.23 2.94 -3.14
N LEU A 70 -1.50 4.23 -3.39
CA LEU A 70 -0.49 5.21 -3.80
C LEU A 70 -0.20 6.27 -2.72
N GLY A 71 -0.94 6.29 -1.60
CA GLY A 71 -0.71 7.26 -0.54
C GLY A 71 -1.04 8.70 -0.93
N VAL A 72 -1.81 8.89 -2.02
CA VAL A 72 -2.26 10.22 -2.44
C VAL A 72 -3.55 10.56 -1.70
N THR A 73 -3.48 11.55 -0.84
CA THR A 73 -4.63 12.04 -0.07
C THR A 73 -5.21 13.30 -0.71
N SER A 74 -6.50 13.54 -0.51
CA SER A 74 -7.24 14.68 -1.12
C SER A 74 -6.79 16.07 -0.62
N ASP A 75 -6.07 16.13 0.50
CA ASP A 75 -5.47 17.35 1.06
C ASP A 75 -4.13 17.72 0.41
N MET A 76 -3.56 16.85 -0.44
CA MET A 76 -2.32 17.15 -1.15
C MET A 76 -2.56 18.14 -2.28
N SER A 77 -1.71 19.18 -2.36
CA SER A 77 -1.72 20.08 -3.51
C SER A 77 -1.28 19.35 -4.78
N LYS A 78 -1.75 19.77 -5.96
CA LYS A 78 -1.39 19.18 -7.26
C LYS A 78 0.14 18.99 -7.43
N ASP A 79 0.96 19.94 -6.98
CA ASP A 79 2.43 19.83 -7.03
C ASP A 79 2.99 18.73 -6.10
N LYS A 80 2.46 18.61 -4.88
CA LYS A 80 2.84 17.54 -3.94
C LYS A 80 2.40 16.17 -4.46
N THR A 81 1.18 16.07 -4.98
CA THR A 81 0.65 14.85 -5.60
C THR A 81 1.52 14.41 -6.77
N ARG A 82 1.88 15.33 -7.67
CA ARG A 82 2.77 15.05 -8.79
C ARG A 82 4.14 14.54 -8.36
N LYS A 83 4.77 15.18 -7.38
CA LYS A 83 6.07 14.75 -6.83
C LYS A 83 5.99 13.36 -6.18
N HIS A 84 4.91 13.09 -5.47
CA HIS A 84 4.67 11.78 -4.85
C HIS A 84 4.50 10.68 -5.89
N LEU A 85 3.63 10.91 -6.88
CA LEU A 85 3.40 9.98 -7.98
C LEU A 85 4.66 9.74 -8.82
N ASN A 86 5.50 10.75 -9.02
CA ASN A 86 6.80 10.58 -9.71
C ASN A 86 7.74 9.65 -8.93
N LYS A 87 7.76 9.76 -7.59
CA LYS A 87 8.60 8.92 -6.74
C LYS A 87 8.14 7.47 -6.78
N GLU A 88 6.83 7.23 -6.65
CA GLU A 88 6.27 5.88 -6.77
C GLU A 88 6.46 5.32 -8.18
N TYR A 89 6.30 6.14 -9.23
CA TYR A 89 6.57 5.73 -10.61
C TYR A 89 8.01 5.23 -10.77
N SER A 90 9.01 6.00 -10.32
CA SER A 90 10.42 5.59 -10.43
C SER A 90 10.71 4.29 -9.68
N LYS A 91 10.08 4.09 -8.52
CA LYS A 91 10.22 2.88 -7.70
C LYS A 91 9.65 1.65 -8.38
N TRP A 92 8.47 1.75 -8.99
CA TRP A 92 7.83 0.62 -9.70
C TRP A 92 8.47 0.38 -11.07
N ASN A 93 8.86 1.43 -11.79
CA ASN A 93 9.55 1.32 -13.07
C ASN A 93 10.89 0.56 -12.95
N ALA A 94 11.59 0.69 -11.81
CA ALA A 94 12.80 -0.09 -11.54
C ALA A 94 12.55 -1.59 -11.33
N ARG A 95 11.30 -2.01 -11.09
CA ARG A 95 10.90 -3.40 -10.82
C ARG A 95 10.33 -4.12 -12.04
N VAL A 96 10.00 -3.39 -13.11
CA VAL A 96 9.49 -3.97 -14.38
C VAL A 96 10.52 -4.87 -15.05
N THR A 97 11.81 -4.60 -14.85
CA THR A 97 12.90 -5.43 -15.39
C THR A 97 13.34 -6.54 -14.43
N ASN A 98 12.55 -6.84 -13.40
CA ASN A 98 12.85 -7.94 -12.48
C ASN A 98 12.66 -9.29 -13.21
N THR A 99 13.50 -10.27 -12.87
CA THR A 99 13.46 -11.63 -13.43
C THR A 99 12.23 -12.41 -12.93
N ASP A 100 11.66 -11.99 -11.79
CA ASP A 100 10.44 -12.58 -11.24
C ASP A 100 9.19 -12.02 -11.94
N SER A 101 8.42 -12.91 -12.56
CA SER A 101 7.21 -12.58 -13.32
C SER A 101 6.08 -12.03 -12.48
N GLU A 102 5.98 -12.41 -11.20
CA GLU A 102 4.96 -11.87 -10.30
C GLU A 102 5.27 -10.41 -9.95
N ILE A 103 6.55 -10.14 -9.66
CA ILE A 103 7.04 -8.77 -9.37
C ILE A 103 6.90 -7.88 -10.60
N GLN A 104 7.19 -8.40 -11.79
CA GLN A 104 7.01 -7.67 -13.05
C GLN A 104 5.52 -7.32 -13.28
N THR A 105 4.63 -8.29 -13.15
CA THR A 105 3.18 -8.08 -13.33
C THR A 105 2.66 -7.05 -12.35
N GLN A 106 3.06 -7.15 -11.08
CA GLN A 106 2.69 -6.17 -10.06
C GLN A 106 3.21 -4.77 -10.39
N ALA A 107 4.44 -4.66 -10.89
CA ALA A 107 5.01 -3.39 -11.30
C ALA A 107 4.23 -2.76 -12.46
N ASP A 108 3.84 -3.54 -13.47
CA ASP A 108 3.06 -3.07 -14.60
C ASP A 108 1.66 -2.60 -14.18
N ASP A 109 1.00 -3.33 -13.29
CA ASP A 109 -0.32 -2.95 -12.75
C ASP A 109 -0.25 -1.66 -11.93
N MET A 110 0.80 -1.50 -11.13
CA MET A 110 1.06 -0.27 -10.38
C MET A 110 1.35 0.92 -11.31
N LEU A 111 2.09 0.73 -12.39
CA LEU A 111 2.36 1.79 -13.38
C LEU A 111 1.09 2.25 -14.10
N LYS A 112 0.21 1.32 -14.48
CA LYS A 112 -1.11 1.65 -15.04
C LYS A 112 -1.94 2.46 -14.06
N PHE A 113 -1.97 2.03 -12.80
CA PHE A 113 -2.75 2.71 -11.77
C PHE A 113 -2.22 4.13 -11.47
N ILE A 114 -0.90 4.33 -11.50
CA ILE A 114 -0.28 5.66 -11.41
C ILE A 114 -0.67 6.55 -12.62
N ALA A 115 -0.75 5.97 -13.82
CA ALA A 115 -1.14 6.71 -15.01
C ALA A 115 -2.61 7.17 -14.96
N GLU A 116 -3.52 6.28 -14.53
CA GLU A 116 -4.94 6.60 -14.29
C GLU A 116 -5.07 7.75 -13.26
N THR A 117 -4.38 7.62 -12.12
CA THR A 117 -4.37 8.64 -11.06
C THR A 117 -3.84 10.00 -11.55
N ARG A 118 -2.80 10.01 -12.41
CA ARG A 118 -2.26 11.26 -12.95
C ARG A 118 -3.29 12.01 -13.79
N SER A 119 -4.09 11.29 -14.59
CA SER A 119 -5.13 11.93 -15.42
C SER A 119 -6.26 12.51 -14.54
N GLU A 120 -6.59 11.86 -13.43
CA GLU A 120 -7.64 12.35 -12.52
C GLU A 120 -7.22 13.56 -11.66
N TYR A 121 -5.96 13.63 -11.22
CA TYR A 121 -5.52 14.62 -10.22
C TYR A 121 -4.62 15.74 -10.76
N VAL A 122 -3.94 15.53 -11.89
CA VAL A 122 -2.89 16.44 -12.38
C VAL A 122 -3.24 17.13 -13.70
N GLU A 123 -4.02 16.49 -14.58
CA GLU A 123 -4.68 17.18 -15.70
C GLU A 123 -5.81 18.12 -15.22
#